data_AF-A0AAU1ME94-F1
#
_entry.id   AF-A0AAU1ME94-F1
#
_cell.length_a   1.000
_cell.length_b   1.000
_cell.length_c   1.000
_cell.angle_alpha   90.00
_cell.angle_beta   90.00
_cell.angle_gamma   90.00
#
_symmetry.space_group_name_H-M   'P 1'
#
loop_
_entity.id
_entity.type
_entity.pdbx_description
1 polymer ?
#
loop_
_entity_poly.entity_id
_entity_poly.type
_entity_poly.pdbx_seq_one_letter_code
_entity_poly.pdbx_strand_id
1 'polypeptide(L)'
;MTSPAALARAEWGPLWSTVHRGVVVKRWRAAPMTLGAVCLTALLQYVQNQSWGYRFVQDVGSVRAGDPLLLSLLRTPLSLFVPALDLPVWGALAQVLIVFGIAEICLGWRGTLAVGYVATLAGTLYARLGIALGPDGPFGLPASDARIVDNGPSAAVVGLAVYVCWRHRAWWTAGVVAALMVIEAGMKPNLAGKEHLAAMAAVALVVVTRWAFGTARHRDAERSGSGVPPIRS
;
A
#
# COMPACT_ATOMS: atom_id res chain seq x y z
N MET A 1 -20.13 -22.85 -20.16
CA MET A 1 -19.94 -22.33 -18.79
C MET A 1 -18.48 -22.53 -18.41
N THR A 2 -17.74 -21.47 -18.06
CA THR A 2 -16.37 -21.59 -17.54
C THR A 2 -16.39 -22.22 -16.15
N SER A 3 -15.54 -23.23 -15.90
CA SER A 3 -15.46 -23.85 -14.58
C SER A 3 -14.84 -22.90 -13.54
N PRO A 4 -15.16 -23.05 -12.24
CA PRO A 4 -14.53 -22.25 -11.18
C PRO A 4 -12.99 -22.31 -11.21
N ALA A 5 -12.42 -23.47 -11.56
CA ALA A 5 -10.98 -23.65 -11.70
C ALA A 5 -10.39 -22.86 -12.89
N ALA A 6 -11.15 -22.66 -13.98
CA ALA A 6 -10.73 -21.82 -15.09
C ALA A 6 -10.71 -20.34 -14.70
N LEU A 7 -11.73 -19.88 -13.97
CA LEU A 7 -11.79 -18.50 -13.45
C LEU A 7 -10.65 -18.22 -12.46
N ALA A 8 -10.41 -19.12 -11.50
CA ALA A 8 -9.32 -18.98 -10.53
C ALA A 8 -7.94 -18.93 -11.21
N ARG A 9 -7.73 -19.74 -12.26
CA ARG A 9 -6.47 -19.70 -13.04
C ARG A 9 -6.32 -18.42 -13.86
N ALA A 10 -7.41 -17.90 -14.43
CA ALA A 10 -7.37 -16.63 -15.15
C ALA A 10 -7.04 -15.46 -14.21
N GLU A 11 -7.64 -15.44 -13.02
CA GLU A 11 -7.47 -14.39 -12.01
C GLU A 11 -6.09 -14.46 -11.33
N TRP A 12 -5.68 -15.62 -10.82
CA TRP A 12 -4.47 -15.75 -10.00
C TRP A 12 -3.27 -16.38 -10.71
N GLY A 13 -3.44 -17.00 -11.88
CA GLY A 13 -2.35 -17.68 -12.60
C GLY A 13 -1.12 -16.80 -12.87
N PRO A 14 -1.29 -15.56 -13.40
CA PRO A 14 -0.17 -14.65 -13.62
C PRO A 14 0.55 -14.24 -12.33
N LEU A 15 -0.21 -13.98 -11.25
CA LEU A 15 0.34 -13.63 -9.94
C LEU A 15 1.10 -14.82 -9.33
N TRP A 16 0.43 -15.97 -9.26
CA TRP A 16 0.97 -17.21 -8.73
C TRP A 16 2.26 -17.62 -9.44
N SER A 17 2.26 -17.64 -10.77
CA SER A 17 3.45 -18.02 -11.54
C SER A 17 4.64 -17.09 -11.30
N THR A 18 4.39 -15.79 -11.14
CA THR A 18 5.42 -14.79 -10.82
C THR A 18 6.00 -15.02 -9.43
N VAL A 19 5.13 -15.12 -8.42
CA VAL A 19 5.53 -15.35 -7.02
C VAL A 19 6.26 -16.69 -6.88
N HIS A 20 5.68 -17.76 -7.41
CA HIS A 20 6.24 -19.10 -7.37
C HIS A 20 7.63 -19.14 -8.01
N ARG A 21 7.81 -18.54 -9.19
CA ARG A 21 9.13 -18.45 -9.84
C ARG A 21 10.12 -17.66 -9.00
N GLY A 22 9.70 -16.53 -8.44
CA GLY A 22 10.54 -15.72 -7.55
C GLY A 22 11.03 -16.51 -6.34
N VAL A 23 10.10 -17.21 -5.66
CA VAL A 23 10.41 -18.01 -4.47
C VAL A 23 11.26 -19.24 -4.81
N VAL A 24 10.97 -19.97 -5.88
CA VAL A 24 11.74 -21.17 -6.25
C VAL A 24 13.17 -20.79 -6.66
N VAL A 25 13.35 -19.73 -7.44
CA VAL A 25 14.67 -19.33 -7.96
C VAL A 25 15.51 -18.63 -6.90
N LYS A 26 14.91 -17.76 -6.07
CA LYS A 26 15.66 -16.87 -5.16
C LYS A 26 15.45 -17.20 -3.67
N ARG A 27 14.48 -18.05 -3.32
CA ARG A 27 14.15 -18.43 -1.92
C ARG A 27 13.98 -17.19 -1.05
N TRP A 28 14.65 -17.12 0.10
CA TRP A 28 14.64 -15.97 1.01
C TRP A 28 15.25 -14.70 0.39
N ARG A 29 16.10 -14.82 -0.65
CA ARG A 29 16.64 -13.68 -1.41
C ARG A 29 15.63 -13.07 -2.38
N ALA A 30 14.42 -13.61 -2.45
CA ALA A 30 13.36 -13.07 -3.28
C ALA A 30 12.80 -11.74 -2.74
N ALA A 31 12.88 -11.53 -1.42
CA ALA A 31 12.32 -10.35 -0.76
C ALA A 31 13.17 -9.84 0.43
N PRO A 32 14.44 -9.46 0.22
CA PRO A 32 15.33 -9.00 1.29
C PRO A 32 14.83 -7.72 1.98
N MET A 33 14.20 -6.79 1.25
CA MET A 33 13.64 -5.58 1.86
C MET A 33 12.49 -5.92 2.79
N THR A 34 11.60 -6.84 2.38
CA THR A 34 10.50 -7.33 3.21
C THR A 34 11.00 -8.00 4.48
N LEU A 35 12.03 -8.85 4.39
CA LEU A 35 12.64 -9.45 5.58
C LEU A 35 13.22 -8.38 6.51
N GLY A 36 13.91 -7.38 5.94
CA GLY A 36 14.40 -6.23 6.69
C GLY A 36 13.28 -5.46 7.39
N ALA A 37 12.16 -5.23 6.70
CA ALA A 37 10.97 -4.59 7.25
C ALA A 37 10.35 -5.39 8.40
N VAL A 38 10.19 -6.71 8.25
CA VAL A 38 9.69 -7.60 9.32
C VAL A 38 10.63 -7.57 10.53
N CYS A 39 11.93 -7.66 10.31
CA CYS A 39 12.94 -7.56 11.38
C CYS A 39 12.90 -6.20 12.07
N LEU A 40 12.77 -5.11 11.32
CA LEU A 40 12.66 -3.76 11.86
C LEU A 40 11.40 -3.59 12.71
N THR A 41 10.24 -4.03 12.22
CA THR A 41 8.98 -4.00 12.99
C THR A 41 9.08 -4.83 14.27
N ALA A 42 9.69 -6.03 14.20
CA ALA A 42 9.89 -6.87 15.38
C ALA A 42 10.87 -6.23 16.40
N LEU A 43 11.93 -5.57 15.92
CA LEU A 43 12.87 -4.84 16.76
C LEU A 43 12.20 -3.64 17.43
N LEU A 44 11.42 -2.86 16.68
CA LEU A 44 10.67 -1.72 17.23
C LEU A 44 9.66 -2.19 18.27
N GLN A 45 8.95 -3.30 18.02
CA GLN A 45 8.10 -3.92 19.04
C GLN A 45 8.89 -4.28 20.30
N TYR A 46 10.03 -4.96 20.14
CA TYR A 46 10.85 -5.37 21.28
C TYR A 46 11.32 -4.16 22.10
N VAL A 47 11.82 -3.12 21.44
CA VAL A 47 12.27 -1.87 22.08
C VAL A 47 11.09 -1.16 22.76
N GLN A 48 9.94 -1.07 22.11
CA GLN A 48 8.74 -0.41 22.65
C GLN A 48 8.25 -1.05 23.96
N ASN A 49 8.50 -2.35 24.14
CA ASN A 49 8.16 -3.09 25.37
C ASN A 49 9.24 -3.02 26.46
N GLN A 50 10.34 -2.28 26.25
CA GLN A 50 11.31 -2.00 27.30
C GLN A 50 10.88 -0.81 28.15
N SER A 51 11.28 -0.79 29.43
CA SER A 51 10.94 0.26 30.39
C SER A 51 11.29 1.68 29.95
N TRP A 52 12.30 1.83 29.09
CA TRP A 52 12.75 3.10 28.52
C TRP A 52 12.29 3.32 27.07
N GLY A 53 11.94 2.25 26.35
CA GLY A 53 11.86 2.28 24.89
C GLY A 53 10.51 2.75 24.34
N TYR A 54 9.45 2.77 25.14
CA TYR A 54 8.14 3.27 24.74
C TYR A 54 8.21 4.71 24.19
N ARG A 55 8.75 5.65 24.97
CA ARG A 55 8.87 7.06 24.57
C ARG A 55 9.75 7.21 23.34
N PHE A 56 10.87 6.50 23.30
CA PHE A 56 11.78 6.52 22.16
C PHE A 56 11.09 6.11 20.85
N VAL A 57 10.37 4.98 20.83
CA VAL A 57 9.69 4.50 19.62
C VAL A 57 8.57 5.46 19.20
N GLN A 58 7.85 6.03 20.17
CA GLN A 58 6.81 7.03 19.91
C GLN A 58 7.41 8.32 19.31
N ASP A 59 8.49 8.84 19.89
CA ASP A 59 9.12 10.10 19.47
C ASP A 59 9.81 10.01 18.10
N VAL A 60 10.32 8.84 17.73
CA VAL A 60 11.05 8.67 16.47
C VAL A 60 10.12 8.26 15.34
N GLY A 61 9.07 7.48 15.60
CA GLY A 61 8.29 6.86 14.54
C GLY A 61 6.79 7.09 14.58
N SER A 62 6.22 7.68 15.62
CA SER A 62 4.76 7.89 15.66
C SER A 62 4.33 9.17 14.96
N VAL A 63 3.27 9.05 14.17
CA VAL A 63 2.67 10.15 13.43
C VAL A 63 1.27 10.41 13.98
N ARG A 64 0.97 11.69 14.24
CA ARG A 64 -0.37 12.16 14.55
C ARG A 64 -0.76 13.25 13.57
N ALA A 65 -2.05 13.34 13.25
CA ALA A 65 -2.52 14.38 12.35
C ALA A 65 -2.32 15.81 12.91
N GLY A 66 -2.27 15.95 14.24
CA GLY A 66 -1.94 17.21 14.91
C GLY A 66 -0.45 17.60 14.90
N ASP A 67 0.47 16.70 14.50
CA ASP A 67 1.90 17.03 14.46
C ASP A 67 2.21 18.07 13.36
N PRO A 68 3.33 18.80 13.41
CA PRO A 68 3.79 19.62 12.29
C PRO A 68 3.97 18.76 11.03
N LEU A 69 3.52 19.25 9.86
CA LEU A 69 3.55 18.47 8.61
C LEU A 69 4.95 17.94 8.28
N LEU A 70 5.97 18.78 8.42
CA LEU A 70 7.35 18.39 8.15
C LEU A 70 7.81 17.24 9.06
N LEU A 71 7.41 17.27 10.33
CA LEU A 71 7.73 16.22 11.29
C LEU A 71 7.02 14.91 10.91
N SER A 72 5.75 14.97 10.51
CA SER A 72 5.06 13.78 10.00
C SER A 72 5.73 13.22 8.76
N LEU A 73 6.06 14.05 7.77
CA LEU A 73 6.73 13.61 6.54
C LEU A 73 8.09 12.92 6.81
N LEU A 74 8.85 13.43 7.78
CA LEU A 74 10.12 12.81 8.21
C LEU A 74 9.90 11.46 8.89
N ARG A 75 8.82 11.31 9.65
CA ARG A 75 8.48 10.08 10.39
C ARG A 75 7.71 9.05 9.56
N THR A 76 6.98 9.46 8.51
CA THR A 76 6.15 8.58 7.66
C THR A 76 6.86 7.32 7.16
N PRO A 77 8.14 7.36 6.73
CA PRO A 77 8.84 6.15 6.33
C PRO A 77 9.01 5.13 7.46
N LEU A 78 9.19 5.60 8.70
CA LEU A 78 9.39 4.75 9.86
C LEU A 78 8.07 4.35 10.52
N SER A 79 7.04 5.20 10.48
CA SER A 79 5.73 4.97 11.10
C SER A 79 5.03 3.72 10.58
N LEU A 80 5.33 3.33 9.34
CA LEU A 80 4.88 2.09 8.72
C LEU A 80 5.29 0.84 9.54
N PHE A 81 6.46 0.89 10.17
CA PHE A 81 7.05 -0.22 10.91
C PHE A 81 6.84 -0.10 12.42
N VAL A 82 6.26 1.00 12.91
CA VAL A 82 5.93 1.16 14.33
C VAL A 82 4.66 0.38 14.64
N PRO A 83 4.71 -0.59 15.57
CA PRO A 83 3.53 -1.36 15.93
C PRO A 83 2.47 -0.50 16.63
N ALA A 84 1.20 -0.69 16.22
CA ALA A 84 0.07 -0.18 16.98
C ALA A 84 -0.08 -1.02 18.27
N LEU A 85 -0.23 -0.35 19.42
CA LEU A 85 -0.35 -1.02 20.72
C LEU A 85 -1.66 -1.77 20.90
N ASP A 86 -2.69 -1.31 20.19
CA ASP A 86 -4.06 -1.81 20.33
C ASP A 86 -4.31 -3.07 19.49
N LEU A 87 -3.33 -3.48 18.68
CA LEU A 87 -3.44 -4.61 17.78
C LEU A 87 -2.31 -5.61 18.00
N PRO A 88 -2.57 -6.90 17.81
CA PRO A 88 -1.52 -7.88 17.93
C PRO A 88 -0.43 -7.68 16.88
N VAL A 89 0.82 -7.54 17.34
CA VAL A 89 1.98 -7.31 16.46
C VAL A 89 2.12 -8.37 15.36
N TRP A 90 1.70 -9.61 15.65
CA TRP A 90 1.75 -10.70 14.66
C TRP A 90 0.88 -10.41 13.43
N GLY A 91 -0.22 -9.65 13.57
CA GLY A 91 -1.04 -9.22 12.45
C GLY A 91 -0.27 -8.30 11.50
N ALA A 92 0.41 -7.29 12.04
CA ALA A 92 1.25 -6.37 11.27
C ALA A 92 2.43 -7.11 10.61
N LEU A 93 3.11 -8.00 11.35
CA LEU A 93 4.23 -8.78 10.82
C LEU A 93 3.78 -9.71 9.68
N ALA A 94 2.63 -10.36 9.82
CA ALA A 94 2.08 -11.23 8.78
C ALA A 94 1.70 -10.43 7.52
N GLN A 95 1.04 -9.27 7.70
CA GLN A 95 0.68 -8.38 6.58
C GLN A 95 1.92 -7.90 5.82
N VAL A 96 2.96 -7.43 6.53
CA VAL A 96 4.21 -7.02 5.90
C VAL A 96 4.85 -8.22 5.20
N LEU A 97 5.05 -9.34 5.88
CA LEU A 97 5.71 -10.51 5.29
C LEU A 97 5.02 -10.97 4.01
N ILE A 98 3.69 -11.07 4.01
CA ILE A 98 2.92 -11.60 2.89
C ILE A 98 2.78 -10.56 1.78
N VAL A 99 2.26 -9.37 2.09
CA VAL A 99 1.89 -8.40 1.06
C VAL A 99 3.10 -7.64 0.54
N PHE A 100 4.04 -7.23 1.41
CA PHE A 100 5.29 -6.63 0.92
C PHE A 100 6.14 -7.68 0.21
N GLY A 101 6.14 -8.94 0.68
CA GLY A 101 6.89 -10.02 0.04
C GLY A 101 6.40 -10.29 -1.38
N ILE A 102 5.08 -10.44 -1.56
CA ILE A 102 4.46 -10.58 -2.88
C ILE A 102 4.76 -9.34 -3.74
N ALA A 103 4.57 -8.13 -3.19
CA ALA A 103 4.82 -6.91 -3.94
C ALA A 103 6.29 -6.75 -4.36
N GLU A 104 7.25 -7.05 -3.49
CA GLU A 104 8.68 -6.98 -3.78
C GLU A 104 9.08 -7.98 -4.86
N ILE A 105 8.49 -9.18 -4.86
CA ILE A 105 8.73 -10.16 -5.93
C ILE A 105 8.12 -9.68 -7.26
N CYS A 106 6.92 -9.11 -7.24
CA CYS A 106 6.20 -8.67 -8.43
C CYS A 106 6.72 -7.35 -9.02
N LEU A 107 7.16 -6.42 -8.17
CA LEU A 107 7.46 -5.02 -8.52
C LEU A 107 8.92 -4.65 -8.31
N GLY A 108 9.68 -5.43 -7.53
CA GLY A 108 10.99 -5.07 -7.00
C GLY A 108 10.89 -4.11 -5.80
N TRP A 109 11.95 -4.04 -5.00
CA TRP A 109 11.98 -3.24 -3.77
C TRP A 109 11.63 -1.76 -3.98
N ARG A 110 12.10 -1.15 -5.07
CA ARG A 110 11.82 0.27 -5.40
C ARG A 110 10.33 0.50 -5.67
N GLY A 111 9.70 -0.41 -6.42
CA GLY A 111 8.28 -0.34 -6.74
C GLY A 111 7.42 -0.50 -5.49
N THR A 112 7.76 -1.48 -4.65
CA THR A 112 7.09 -1.71 -3.37
C THR A 112 7.20 -0.50 -2.44
N LEU A 113 8.40 0.05 -2.27
CA LEU A 113 8.59 1.24 -1.43
C LEU A 113 7.86 2.46 -1.99
N ALA A 114 7.90 2.69 -3.32
CA ALA A 114 7.22 3.83 -3.91
C ALA A 114 5.69 3.77 -3.74
N VAL A 115 5.08 2.61 -4.03
CA VAL A 115 3.62 2.42 -3.89
C VAL A 115 3.23 2.45 -2.42
N GLY A 116 3.97 1.77 -1.55
CA GLY A 116 3.73 1.79 -0.11
C GLY A 116 3.83 3.19 0.47
N TYR A 117 4.85 3.96 0.08
CA TYR A 117 5.04 5.34 0.53
C TYR A 117 3.90 6.26 0.07
N VAL A 118 3.47 6.17 -1.20
CA VAL A 118 2.33 6.95 -1.70
C VAL A 118 1.06 6.62 -0.93
N ALA A 119 0.81 5.34 -0.67
CA ALA A 119 -0.35 4.89 0.09
C ALA A 119 -0.35 5.42 1.53
N THR A 120 0.76 5.27 2.27
CA THR A 120 0.88 5.79 3.64
C THR A 120 0.80 7.31 3.68
N LEU A 121 1.49 8.00 2.77
CA LEU A 121 1.46 9.46 2.70
C LEU A 121 0.04 9.98 2.45
N ALA A 122 -0.73 9.32 1.58
CA ALA A 122 -2.12 9.67 1.32
C ALA A 122 -3.00 9.52 2.56
N GLY A 123 -2.82 8.45 3.35
CA GLY A 123 -3.50 8.29 4.65
C GLY A 123 -3.20 9.43 5.60
N THR A 124 -1.91 9.71 5.85
CA THR A 124 -1.48 10.79 6.74
C THR A 124 -1.97 12.18 6.29
N LEU A 125 -1.96 12.47 4.98
CA LEU A 125 -2.48 13.74 4.44
C LEU A 125 -4.01 13.81 4.54
N TYR A 126 -4.71 12.71 4.33
CA TYR A 126 -6.15 12.64 4.49
C TYR A 126 -6.56 12.92 5.93
N ALA A 127 -5.88 12.35 6.93
CA ALA A 127 -6.20 12.60 8.35
C ALA A 127 -6.18 14.11 8.68
N ARG A 128 -5.19 14.83 8.14
CA ARG A 128 -5.09 16.30 8.29
C ARG A 128 -6.22 17.03 7.58
N LEU A 129 -6.49 16.67 6.32
CA LEU A 129 -7.56 17.28 5.53
C LEU A 129 -8.93 17.04 6.16
N GLY A 130 -9.22 15.81 6.58
CA GLY A 130 -10.48 15.45 7.22
C GLY A 130 -10.73 16.24 8.50
N ILE A 131 -9.69 16.46 9.32
CA ILE A 131 -9.81 17.31 10.52
C ILE A 131 -10.08 18.76 10.13
N ALA A 132 -9.38 19.28 9.11
CA ALA A 132 -9.58 20.65 8.63
C ALA A 132 -10.98 20.88 8.04
N LEU A 133 -11.60 19.84 7.46
CA LEU A 133 -12.97 19.88 6.93
C LEU A 133 -14.03 19.86 8.03
N GLY A 134 -13.68 19.45 9.26
CA GLY A 134 -14.62 19.32 10.39
C GLY A 134 -15.56 18.11 10.24
N PRO A 135 -16.28 17.73 11.31
CA PRO A 135 -17.06 16.48 11.34
C PRO A 135 -18.37 16.51 10.52
N ASP A 136 -18.80 17.69 10.07
CA ASP A 136 -20.14 17.90 9.49
C ASP A 136 -20.27 17.38 8.04
N GLY A 137 -19.16 16.99 7.41
CA GLY A 137 -19.11 16.48 6.04
C GLY A 137 -18.76 14.98 5.93
N PRO A 138 -19.08 14.33 4.81
CA PRO A 138 -18.83 12.89 4.60
C PRO A 138 -17.34 12.52 4.63
N PHE A 139 -16.44 13.47 4.31
CA PHE A 139 -14.98 13.30 4.37
C PHE A 139 -14.37 13.87 5.65
N GLY A 140 -15.21 14.41 6.53
CA GLY A 140 -14.86 15.07 7.77
C GLY A 140 -14.34 14.14 8.85
N LEU A 141 -13.51 14.68 9.74
CA LEU A 141 -13.04 14.04 10.96
C LEU A 141 -13.26 14.97 12.16
N PRO A 142 -13.65 14.42 13.32
CA PRO A 142 -13.70 15.19 14.55
C PRO A 142 -12.28 15.61 14.99
N ALA A 143 -12.15 16.76 15.64
CA ALA A 143 -10.87 17.25 16.14
C ALA A 143 -10.20 16.31 17.16
N SER A 144 -10.96 15.40 17.78
CA SER A 144 -10.43 14.34 18.65
C SER A 144 -9.40 13.45 17.93
N ASP A 145 -9.58 13.26 16.62
CA ASP A 145 -8.74 12.35 15.82
C ASP A 145 -7.34 12.91 15.59
N ALA A 146 -7.13 14.21 15.85
CA ALA A 146 -5.82 14.86 15.79
C ALA A 146 -4.79 14.23 16.75
N ARG A 147 -5.25 13.57 17.82
CA ARG A 147 -4.40 12.94 18.84
C ARG A 147 -4.22 11.44 18.65
N ILE A 148 -4.97 10.83 17.73
CA ILE A 148 -4.87 9.40 17.43
C ILE A 148 -3.53 9.15 16.73
N VAL A 149 -2.83 8.11 17.18
CA VAL A 149 -1.58 7.67 16.58
C VAL A 149 -1.91 6.88 15.31
N ASP A 150 -1.55 7.43 14.16
CA ASP A 150 -1.70 6.81 12.84
C ASP A 150 -0.38 6.10 12.48
N ASN A 151 -0.25 4.87 12.97
CA ASN A 151 0.91 4.03 12.73
C ASN A 151 0.49 2.67 12.19
N GLY A 152 1.42 2.07 11.43
CA GLY A 152 1.33 0.69 11.02
C GLY A 152 1.27 0.51 9.50
N PRO A 153 1.40 -0.74 9.05
CA PRO A 153 1.59 -1.04 7.64
C PRO A 153 0.29 -1.07 6.84
N SER A 154 -0.89 -0.98 7.48
CA SER A 154 -2.17 -1.35 6.88
C SER A 154 -2.51 -0.53 5.62
N ALA A 155 -2.37 0.80 5.66
CA ALA A 155 -2.61 1.66 4.50
C ALA A 155 -1.70 1.28 3.31
N ALA A 156 -0.41 1.03 3.58
CA ALA A 156 0.54 0.56 2.57
C ALA A 156 0.19 -0.83 2.04
N VAL A 157 -0.23 -1.73 2.92
CA VAL A 157 -0.66 -3.09 2.59
C VAL A 157 -1.86 -3.07 1.65
N VAL A 158 -2.88 -2.26 1.96
CA VAL A 158 -4.07 -2.08 1.11
C VAL A 158 -3.68 -1.52 -0.26
N GLY A 159 -2.87 -0.46 -0.27
CA GLY A 159 -2.38 0.15 -1.51
C GLY A 159 -1.59 -0.84 -2.38
N LEU A 160 -0.66 -1.58 -1.78
CA LEU A 160 0.14 -2.59 -2.48
C LEU A 160 -0.73 -3.73 -3.00
N ALA A 161 -1.70 -4.21 -2.22
CA ALA A 161 -2.61 -5.27 -2.64
C ALA A 161 -3.39 -4.85 -3.89
N VAL A 162 -3.98 -3.65 -3.91
CA VAL A 162 -4.70 -3.11 -5.06
C VAL A 162 -3.77 -2.96 -6.28
N TYR A 163 -2.59 -2.40 -6.09
CA TYR A 163 -1.64 -2.19 -7.20
C TYR A 163 -1.14 -3.51 -7.81
N VAL A 164 -0.78 -4.49 -6.98
CA VAL A 164 -0.33 -5.82 -7.43
C VAL A 164 -1.46 -6.55 -8.15
N CYS A 165 -2.68 -6.51 -7.60
CA CYS A 165 -3.85 -7.13 -8.23
C CYS A 165 -4.10 -6.52 -9.61
N TRP A 166 -4.07 -5.18 -9.73
CA TRP A 166 -4.16 -4.50 -11.02
C TRP A 166 -3.05 -4.96 -11.98
N ARG A 167 -1.78 -4.97 -11.54
CA ARG A 167 -0.62 -5.31 -12.37
C ARG A 167 -0.68 -6.73 -12.95
N HIS A 168 -1.28 -7.66 -12.21
CA HIS A 168 -1.45 -9.06 -12.60
C HIS A 168 -2.84 -9.38 -13.16
N ARG A 169 -3.70 -8.37 -13.34
CA ARG A 169 -5.07 -8.48 -13.84
C ARG A 169 -6.00 -9.31 -12.95
N ALA A 170 -5.69 -9.39 -11.66
CA ALA A 170 -6.55 -9.97 -10.64
C ALA A 170 -7.63 -8.96 -10.21
N TRP A 171 -8.52 -8.61 -11.14
CA TRP A 171 -9.48 -7.50 -10.96
C TRP A 171 -10.57 -7.82 -9.95
N TRP A 172 -11.00 -9.08 -9.88
CA TRP A 172 -11.99 -9.51 -8.90
C TRP A 172 -11.43 -9.37 -7.48
N THR A 173 -10.18 -9.79 -7.30
CA THR A 173 -9.46 -9.70 -6.03
C THR A 173 -9.28 -8.24 -5.61
N ALA A 174 -8.89 -7.36 -6.55
CA ALA A 174 -8.83 -5.93 -6.29
C ALA A 174 -10.19 -5.35 -5.87
N GLY A 175 -11.27 -5.76 -6.55
CA GLY A 175 -12.64 -5.34 -6.23
C GLY A 175 -13.10 -5.82 -4.85
N VAL A 176 -12.76 -7.06 -4.46
CA VAL A 176 -13.06 -7.58 -3.12
C VAL A 176 -12.31 -6.81 -2.04
N VAL A 177 -11.01 -6.52 -2.23
CA VAL A 177 -10.23 -5.69 -1.30
C VAL A 177 -10.88 -4.31 -1.17
N ALA A 178 -11.25 -3.68 -2.29
CA ALA A 178 -11.93 -2.39 -2.29
C ALA A 178 -13.24 -2.42 -1.51
N ALA A 179 -14.09 -3.42 -1.78
CA ALA A 179 -15.35 -3.60 -1.09
C ALA A 179 -15.15 -3.78 0.43
N LEU A 180 -14.17 -4.59 0.84
CA LEU A 180 -13.85 -4.80 2.25
C LEU A 180 -13.40 -3.50 2.94
N MET A 181 -12.61 -2.66 2.27
CA MET A 181 -12.19 -1.36 2.84
C MET A 181 -13.35 -0.37 2.95
N VAL A 182 -14.27 -0.36 1.98
CA VAL A 182 -15.50 0.45 2.06
C VAL A 182 -16.39 -0.04 3.21
N ILE A 183 -16.56 -1.35 3.35
CA ILE A 183 -17.32 -1.95 4.45
C ILE A 183 -16.67 -1.62 5.79
N GLU A 184 -15.34 -1.73 5.91
CA GLU A 184 -14.61 -1.35 7.12
C GLU A 184 -14.87 0.11 7.50
N ALA A 185 -14.71 1.04 6.55
CA ALA A 185 -14.94 2.46 6.78
C ALA A 185 -16.41 2.82 7.10
N GLY A 186 -17.37 2.05 6.59
CA GLY A 186 -18.80 2.25 6.86
C GLY A 186 -19.29 1.63 8.16
N MET A 187 -18.75 0.47 8.54
CA MET A 187 -19.13 -0.26 9.77
C MET A 187 -18.38 0.24 11.01
N LYS A 188 -17.16 0.75 10.83
CA LYS A 188 -16.35 1.31 11.91
C LYS A 188 -16.13 2.80 11.59
N PRO A 189 -16.73 3.73 12.37
CA PRO A 189 -16.41 5.14 12.25
C PRO A 189 -15.04 5.41 12.88
N ASN A 190 -13.99 4.81 12.33
CA ASN A 190 -12.61 4.95 12.78
C ASN A 190 -11.76 5.64 11.71
N LEU A 191 -10.70 6.30 12.17
CA LEU A 191 -9.75 7.01 11.32
C LEU A 191 -9.09 6.06 10.29
N ALA A 192 -8.69 4.88 10.75
CA ALA A 192 -8.00 3.87 9.94
C ALA A 192 -8.76 3.46 8.67
N GLY A 193 -10.09 3.23 8.76
CA GLY A 193 -10.89 2.87 7.59
C GLY A 193 -10.90 3.97 6.52
N LYS A 194 -10.93 5.23 6.94
CA LYS A 194 -10.90 6.38 6.02
C LYS A 194 -9.50 6.58 5.42
N GLU A 195 -8.45 6.34 6.18
CA GLU A 195 -7.06 6.34 5.69
C GLU A 195 -6.82 5.22 4.66
N HIS A 196 -7.42 4.04 4.86
CA HIS A 196 -7.38 2.97 3.86
C HIS A 196 -8.04 3.39 2.54
N LEU A 197 -9.18 4.07 2.59
CA LEU A 197 -9.84 4.61 1.39
C LEU A 197 -9.00 5.68 0.69
N ALA A 198 -8.35 6.57 1.46
CA ALA A 198 -7.44 7.57 0.90
C ALA A 198 -6.21 6.93 0.22
N ALA A 199 -5.62 5.93 0.86
CA ALA A 199 -4.52 5.14 0.30
C ALA A 199 -4.91 4.45 -1.01
N MET A 200 -6.10 3.84 -1.05
CA MET A 200 -6.65 3.24 -2.25
C MET A 200 -6.85 4.24 -3.39
N ALA A 201 -7.43 5.41 -3.09
CA ALA A 201 -7.66 6.45 -4.09
C ALA A 201 -6.35 6.96 -4.70
N ALA A 202 -5.33 7.19 -3.86
CA ALA A 202 -4.01 7.61 -4.32
C ALA A 202 -3.34 6.55 -5.20
N VAL A 203 -3.40 5.28 -4.82
CA VAL A 203 -2.85 4.18 -5.63
C VAL A 203 -3.62 4.01 -6.94
N ALA A 204 -4.95 4.15 -6.93
CA ALA A 204 -5.74 4.14 -8.15
C ALA A 204 -5.31 5.25 -9.12
N LEU A 205 -4.99 6.45 -8.62
CA LEU A 205 -4.44 7.52 -9.43
C LEU A 205 -3.06 7.17 -10.03
N VAL A 206 -2.18 6.53 -9.25
CA VAL A 206 -0.90 6.02 -9.77
C VAL A 206 -1.13 5.00 -10.89
N VAL A 207 -2.11 4.11 -10.73
CA VAL A 207 -2.48 3.12 -11.74
C VAL A 207 -2.96 3.81 -13.04
N VAL A 208 -3.92 4.74 -12.92
CA VAL A 208 -4.51 5.45 -14.06
C VAL A 208 -3.45 6.27 -14.79
N THR A 209 -2.61 7.01 -14.07
CA THR A 209 -1.53 7.81 -14.68
C THR A 209 -0.54 6.93 -15.43
N ARG A 210 -0.07 5.83 -14.82
CA ARG A 210 0.84 4.88 -15.49
C ARG A 210 0.22 4.26 -16.73
N TRP A 211 -1.06 3.90 -16.68
CA TRP A 211 -1.77 3.38 -17.83
C TRP A 211 -1.83 4.42 -18.95
N ALA A 212 -2.27 5.65 -18.66
CA ALA A 212 -2.37 6.74 -19.63
C ALA A 212 -1.03 7.08 -20.31
N PHE A 213 0.05 7.20 -19.53
CA PHE A 213 1.38 7.46 -20.08
C PHE A 213 1.94 6.28 -20.88
N GLY A 214 1.63 5.04 -20.47
CA GLY A 214 1.99 3.85 -21.23
C GLY A 214 1.31 3.82 -22.60
N THR A 215 0.01 4.14 -22.65
CA THR A 215 -0.74 4.20 -23.91
C THR A 215 -0.25 5.31 -24.83
N ALA A 216 0.10 6.49 -24.28
CA ALA A 216 0.67 7.59 -25.06
C ALA A 216 2.00 7.19 -25.73
N ARG A 217 2.93 6.59 -24.98
CA ARG A 217 4.22 6.14 -25.53
C ARG A 217 4.09 5.08 -26.62
N HIS A 218 3.15 4.14 -26.48
CA HIS A 218 2.90 3.14 -27.52
C HIS A 218 2.38 3.76 -28.81
N ARG A 219 1.46 4.74 -28.71
CA ARG A 219 0.92 5.47 -29.88
C ARG A 219 1.99 6.32 -30.59
N ASP A 220 2.89 6.94 -29.85
CA ASP A 220 3.99 7.71 -30.44
C ASP A 220 5.01 6.81 -31.15
N ALA A 221 5.32 5.64 -30.56
CA ALA A 221 6.19 4.64 -31.19
C ALA A 221 5.60 4.11 -32.51
N GLU A 222 4.30 3.80 -32.56
CA GLU A 222 3.60 3.38 -33.79
C GLU A 222 3.59 4.47 -34.88
N ARG A 223 3.44 5.75 -34.50
CA ARG A 223 3.52 6.88 -35.44
C ARG A 223 4.92 7.12 -35.99
N SER A 224 5.96 6.91 -35.18
CA SER A 224 7.36 7.03 -35.65
C SER A 224 7.83 5.84 -36.50
N GLY A 225 7.18 4.68 -36.38
CA GLY A 225 7.56 3.43 -37.06
C GLY A 225 7.05 3.28 -38.50
N SER A 226 6.16 4.15 -38.99
CA SER A 226 5.56 4.04 -40.33
C SER A 226 6.33 4.77 -41.44
N GLY A 227 7.61 5.10 -41.23
CA GLY A 227 8.44 5.90 -42.14
C GLY A 227 8.88 5.21 -43.44
N VAL A 228 8.27 4.08 -43.84
CA VAL A 228 8.56 3.45 -45.14
C VAL A 228 7.44 3.85 -46.11
N PRO A 229 7.75 4.62 -47.18
CA PRO A 229 6.74 4.97 -48.17
C PRO A 229 6.25 3.70 -48.89
N PRO A 230 4.96 3.66 -49.31
CA PRO A 230 4.45 2.51 -50.04
C PRO A 230 5.21 2.40 -51.36
N ILE A 231 5.87 1.26 -51.55
CA ILE A 231 6.45 0.85 -52.84
C ILE A 231 5.30 0.80 -53.84
N ARG A 232 5.28 1.73 -54.79
CA ARG A 232 4.41 1.66 -55.96
C ARG A 232 5.11 0.79 -56.99
N SER A 233 4.59 -0.41 -57.18
CA SER A 233 4.85 -1.27 -58.34
C SER A 233 4.31 -0.64 -59.62
#